data_AF-A0A7S2MPE4-F1
#
_entry.id   AF-A0A7S2MPE4-F1
#
_cell.length_a   1.000
_cell.length_b   1.000
_cell.length_c   1.000
_cell.angle_alpha   90.00
_cell.angle_beta   90.00
_cell.angle_gamma   90.00
#
_symmetry.space_group_name_H-M   'P 1'
#
loop_
_entity.id
_entity.type
_entity.pdbx_description
1 polymer ?
#
loop_
_entity_poly.entity_id
_entity_poly.type
_entity_poly.pdbx_seq_one_letter_code
_entity_poly.pdbx_strand_id
1 'polypeptide(L)'
;RSENSACQVLRCLRCGDEAHDYGSTCEVDRAEVEPTEEGLRKYVEKKMSQALVRTCPACCCQFHKLDGCNKMKCVCGYKMCYLCRVEIEDYSHFCPHFRPAGGACDRCSRCDLFGNCDDEALIRRTGRQTVTHFFQLHPHLEGQIPRPSQIGPYKL
;
A
#
# COMPACT_ATOMS: atom_id res chain seq x y z
N ARG A 1 4.89 21.42 3.04
CA ARG A 1 3.63 20.64 3.10
C ARG A 1 2.69 21.28 2.09
N SER A 2 2.44 20.62 0.96
CA SER A 2 1.57 21.10 -0.10
C SER A 2 0.51 20.05 -0.41
N GLU A 3 -0.65 20.55 -0.77
CA GLU A 3 -1.93 19.86 -0.82
C GLU A 3 -2.12 19.05 -2.12
N ASN A 4 -2.54 17.80 -1.93
CA ASN A 4 -3.39 16.91 -2.73
C ASN A 4 -3.41 16.94 -4.28
N SER A 5 -3.45 15.73 -4.87
CA SER A 5 -4.23 15.48 -6.10
C SER A 5 -4.93 14.11 -6.24
N ALA A 6 -4.86 13.16 -5.29
CA ALA A 6 -5.65 11.90 -5.33
C ALA A 6 -5.69 11.09 -4.02
N CYS A 7 -5.30 11.64 -2.85
CA CYS A 7 -4.81 10.84 -1.71
C CYS A 7 -3.63 9.96 -2.15
N GLN A 8 -2.53 10.62 -2.51
CA GLN A 8 -1.27 9.95 -2.77
C GLN A 8 -0.90 9.16 -1.52
N VAL A 9 -0.77 7.84 -1.66
CA VAL A 9 -0.05 7.06 -0.65
C VAL A 9 1.29 7.77 -0.49
N LEU A 10 1.53 8.33 0.71
CA LEU A 10 2.83 8.88 1.03
C LEU A 10 3.84 7.77 0.71
N ARG A 11 4.95 8.05 0.05
CA ARG A 11 5.96 7.03 -0.26
C ARG A 11 7.16 7.26 0.65
N CYS A 12 7.78 6.18 1.12
CA CYS A 12 9.04 6.30 1.82
C CYS A 12 10.11 6.81 0.84
N LEU A 13 10.70 7.97 1.13
CA LEU A 13 11.73 8.57 0.27
C LEU A 13 13.03 7.75 0.22
N ARG A 14 13.19 6.74 1.11
CA ARG A 14 14.35 5.86 1.14
C ARG A 14 14.18 4.58 0.33
N CYS A 15 13.04 3.89 0.41
CA CYS A 15 12.81 2.62 -0.28
C CYS A 15 11.78 2.71 -1.42
N GLY A 16 11.07 3.83 -1.57
CA GLY A 16 10.06 4.01 -2.62
C GLY A 16 8.75 3.24 -2.39
N ASP A 17 8.62 2.45 -1.33
CA ASP A 17 7.39 1.75 -0.93
C ASP A 17 6.34 2.71 -0.32
N GLU A 18 5.14 2.20 0.00
CA GLU A 18 4.16 2.95 0.80
C GLU A 18 4.81 3.46 2.10
N ALA A 19 4.48 4.69 2.51
CA ALA A 19 5.11 5.35 3.63
C ALA A 19 4.85 4.56 4.90
N HIS A 20 5.94 4.31 5.58
CA HIS A 20 6.00 3.65 6.86
C HIS A 20 6.72 4.58 7.84
N ASP A 21 6.45 4.38 9.13
CA ASP A 21 6.82 5.35 10.16
C ASP A 21 8.33 5.35 10.47
N TYR A 22 8.79 6.41 11.13
CA TYR A 22 10.16 6.55 11.63
C TYR A 22 10.43 5.46 12.69
N GLY A 23 11.09 4.37 12.27
CA GLY A 23 11.34 3.19 13.11
C GLY A 23 10.91 1.87 12.45
N SER A 24 10.03 1.92 11.46
CA SER A 24 9.92 0.85 10.46
C SER A 24 11.16 0.98 9.58
N THR A 25 12.10 0.07 9.78
CA THR A 25 13.40 0.11 9.12
C THR A 25 13.19 0.14 7.61
N CYS A 26 13.59 1.24 6.97
CA CYS A 26 13.64 1.35 5.51
C CYS A 26 14.64 0.35 4.89
N GLU A 27 15.44 -0.28 5.75
CA GLU A 27 16.66 -1.02 5.45
C GLU A 27 16.50 -2.54 5.52
N VAL A 28 15.45 -3.07 6.18
CA VAL A 28 15.34 -4.53 6.45
C VAL A 28 15.09 -5.40 5.23
N ASP A 29 14.71 -4.83 4.08
CA ASP A 29 14.52 -5.62 2.86
C ASP A 29 15.77 -5.71 1.98
N ARG A 30 16.81 -4.89 2.21
CA ARG A 30 18.04 -4.92 1.39
C ARG A 30 18.96 -6.10 1.71
N ALA A 31 18.92 -6.60 2.94
CA ALA A 31 19.86 -7.61 3.43
C ALA A 31 19.35 -9.06 3.35
N GLU A 32 18.04 -9.28 3.18
CA GLU A 32 17.43 -10.61 3.31
C GLU A 32 16.94 -11.25 1.99
N VAL A 33 17.01 -10.53 0.86
CA VAL A 33 16.50 -11.09 -0.40
C VAL A 33 17.64 -11.82 -1.13
N GLU A 34 17.49 -13.13 -1.26
CA GLU A 34 18.38 -13.93 -2.09
C GLU A 34 18.33 -13.43 -3.55
N PRO A 35 19.48 -13.14 -4.18
CA PRO A 35 19.55 -12.65 -5.57
C PRO A 35 19.30 -13.79 -6.58
N THR A 36 18.21 -14.52 -6.40
CA THR A 36 17.80 -15.68 -7.20
C THR A 36 16.36 -15.50 -7.67
N GLU A 37 15.93 -16.33 -8.64
CA GLU A 37 14.54 -16.33 -9.10
C GLU A 37 13.56 -16.64 -7.95
N GLU A 38 13.93 -17.60 -7.09
CA GLU A 38 13.13 -17.97 -5.93
C GLU A 38 13.10 -16.84 -4.90
N GLY A 39 14.22 -16.15 -4.67
CA GLY A 39 14.29 -14.99 -3.79
C GLY A 39 13.40 -13.84 -4.28
N LEU A 40 13.44 -13.53 -5.58
CA LEU A 40 12.54 -12.56 -6.21
C LEU A 40 11.06 -12.96 -6.02
N ARG A 41 10.71 -14.22 -6.25
CA ARG A 41 9.33 -14.72 -6.07
C ARG A 41 8.86 -14.54 -4.63
N LYS A 42 9.63 -15.02 -3.66
CA LYS A 42 9.31 -14.89 -2.21
C LYS A 42 9.19 -13.43 -1.80
N TYR A 43 10.06 -12.57 -2.32
CA TYR A 43 10.05 -11.14 -2.02
C TYR A 43 8.77 -10.47 -2.53
N VAL A 44 8.37 -10.76 -3.77
CA VAL A 44 7.13 -10.25 -4.35
C VAL A 44 5.90 -10.77 -3.60
N GLU A 45 5.83 -12.07 -3.31
CA GLU A 45 4.75 -12.68 -2.53
C GLU A 45 4.61 -12.03 -1.15
N LYS A 46 5.73 -11.89 -0.40
CA LYS A 46 5.77 -11.24 0.91
C LYS A 46 5.24 -9.81 0.87
N LYS A 47 5.69 -8.99 -0.09
CA LYS A 47 5.27 -7.59 -0.24
C LYS A 47 3.81 -7.46 -0.65
N MET A 48 3.32 -8.33 -1.55
CA MET A 48 1.91 -8.35 -1.94
C MET A 48 1.00 -8.71 -0.77
N SER A 49 1.37 -9.71 0.06
CA SER A 49 0.62 -10.06 1.26
C SER A 49 0.62 -8.93 2.30
N GLN A 50 1.76 -8.28 2.51
CA GLN A 50 1.87 -7.14 3.43
C GLN A 50 1.01 -5.93 3.01
N ALA A 51 0.83 -5.72 1.70
CA ALA A 51 0.00 -4.63 1.20
C ALA A 51 -1.49 -4.75 1.60
N LEU A 52 -2.00 -5.97 1.84
CA LEU A 52 -3.39 -6.14 2.29
C LEU A 52 -3.57 -5.82 3.77
N VAL A 53 -2.54 -6.06 4.57
CA VAL A 53 -2.61 -5.84 6.01
C VAL A 53 -2.56 -4.34 6.30
N ARG A 54 -3.45 -3.87 7.17
CA ARG A 54 -3.35 -2.52 7.74
C ARG A 54 -2.64 -2.59 9.08
N THR A 55 -1.66 -1.71 9.27
CA THR A 55 -0.85 -1.64 10.49
C THR A 55 -1.00 -0.26 11.09
N CYS A 56 -1.30 -0.20 12.37
CA CYS A 56 -1.30 1.06 13.11
C CYS A 56 0.15 1.57 13.25
N PRO A 57 0.49 2.77 12.78
CA PRO A 57 1.84 3.32 12.93
C PRO A 57 2.19 3.61 14.40
N ALA A 58 1.21 3.94 15.24
CA ALA A 58 1.46 4.30 16.63
C ALA A 58 1.80 3.11 17.55
N CYS A 59 1.27 1.91 17.29
CA CYS A 59 1.48 0.74 18.16
C CYS A 59 1.74 -0.57 17.42
N CYS A 60 1.88 -0.52 16.09
CA CYS A 60 2.13 -1.67 15.23
C CYS A 60 1.04 -2.76 15.24
N CYS A 61 -0.16 -2.47 15.80
CA CYS A 61 -1.31 -3.37 15.76
C CYS A 61 -1.70 -3.66 14.31
N GLN A 62 -1.82 -4.93 13.91
CA GLN A 62 -2.35 -5.32 12.60
C GLN A 62 -3.84 -5.55 12.68
N PHE A 63 -4.58 -5.10 11.66
CA PHE A 63 -6.03 -5.28 11.60
C PHE A 63 -6.54 -5.25 10.16
N HIS A 64 -7.73 -5.79 9.97
CA HIS A 64 -8.49 -5.75 8.72
C HIS A 64 -9.86 -5.12 9.00
N LYS A 65 -10.46 -4.53 7.96
CA LYS A 65 -11.83 -4.04 8.03
C LYS A 65 -12.76 -5.25 7.87
N LEU A 66 -13.47 -5.60 8.95
CA LEU A 66 -14.50 -6.64 8.90
C LEU A 66 -15.76 -6.08 8.23
N ASP A 67 -16.32 -5.00 8.80
CA ASP A 67 -17.53 -4.33 8.31
C ASP A 67 -17.51 -2.85 8.71
N GLY A 68 -18.34 -2.02 8.06
CA GLY A 68 -18.55 -0.62 8.43
C GLY A 68 -17.86 0.40 7.52
N CYS A 69 -17.50 1.55 8.08
CA CYS A 69 -16.95 2.69 7.34
C CYS A 69 -15.41 2.70 7.29
N ASN A 70 -14.83 3.50 6.40
CA ASN A 70 -13.37 3.61 6.21
C ASN A 70 -12.66 4.44 7.30
N LYS A 71 -13.39 4.97 8.29
CA LYS A 71 -12.81 5.58 9.48
C LYS A 71 -12.46 4.50 10.50
N MET A 72 -11.19 4.11 10.56
CA MET A 72 -10.70 3.09 11.49
C MET A 72 -10.14 3.73 12.74
N LYS A 73 -10.29 3.06 13.90
CA LYS A 73 -9.65 3.41 15.17
C LYS A 73 -8.94 2.17 15.71
N CYS A 74 -7.62 2.18 15.84
CA CYS A 74 -6.89 1.10 16.54
C CYS A 74 -7.22 1.14 18.03
N VAL A 75 -7.02 0.01 18.71
CA VAL A 75 -7.19 -0.15 20.16
C VAL A 75 -6.37 0.85 20.99
N CYS A 76 -5.25 1.37 20.45
CA CYS A 76 -4.44 2.41 21.11
C CYS A 76 -5.04 3.82 21.00
N GLY A 77 -6.11 4.01 20.21
CA GLY A 77 -6.74 5.30 19.99
C GLY A 77 -6.38 6.00 18.68
N TYR A 78 -5.32 5.57 17.98
CA TYR A 78 -4.94 6.11 16.67
C TYR A 78 -6.05 5.92 15.64
N LYS A 79 -6.36 6.96 14.88
CA LYS A 79 -7.43 6.97 13.89
C LYS A 79 -6.84 7.15 12.51
N MET A 80 -7.28 6.33 11.56
CA MET A 80 -6.78 6.40 10.20
C MET A 80 -7.84 6.07 9.16
N CYS A 81 -7.64 6.55 7.95
CA CYS A 81 -8.44 6.15 6.80
C CYS A 81 -7.99 4.77 6.31
N TYR A 82 -8.93 3.85 6.13
CA TYR A 82 -8.64 2.50 5.62
C TYR A 82 -8.09 2.51 4.17
N LEU A 83 -8.53 3.48 3.36
CA LEU A 83 -8.20 3.58 1.94
C LEU A 83 -6.79 4.12 1.71
N CYS A 84 -6.45 5.25 2.34
CA CYS A 84 -5.17 5.94 2.10
C CYS A 84 -4.18 5.83 3.27
N ARG A 85 -4.56 5.16 4.36
CA ARG A 85 -3.73 4.86 5.55
C ARG A 85 -3.21 6.08 6.33
N VAL A 86 -3.64 7.30 5.98
CA VAL A 86 -3.23 8.52 6.68
C VAL A 86 -3.97 8.69 8.00
N GLU A 87 -3.34 9.39 8.95
CA GLU A 87 -3.98 9.82 10.19
C GLU A 87 -5.18 10.74 9.88
N ILE A 88 -6.28 10.54 10.61
CA ILE A 88 -7.48 11.38 10.49
C ILE A 88 -8.02 11.72 11.88
N GLU A 89 -8.51 12.95 12.06
CA GLU A 89 -9.10 13.35 13.34
C GLU A 89 -10.56 12.89 13.47
N ASP A 90 -11.32 13.08 12.39
CA ASP A 90 -12.77 12.90 12.35
C ASP A 90 -13.28 12.49 10.94
N TYR A 91 -14.53 12.84 10.63
CA TYR A 91 -15.16 12.52 9.34
C TYR A 91 -14.86 13.55 8.23
N SER A 92 -14.16 14.65 8.52
CA SER A 92 -13.82 15.71 7.56
C SER A 92 -12.94 15.22 6.40
N HIS A 93 -12.19 14.14 6.62
CA HIS A 93 -11.38 13.46 5.60
C HIS A 93 -12.23 12.90 4.45
N PHE A 94 -13.49 12.57 4.72
CA PHE A 94 -14.35 11.90 3.76
C PHE A 94 -15.19 12.87 2.94
N CYS A 95 -15.49 12.48 1.70
CA CYS A 95 -16.30 13.25 0.79
C CYS A 95 -17.79 13.26 1.23
N PRO A 96 -18.41 14.43 1.45
CA PRO A 96 -19.82 14.53 1.82
C PRO A 96 -20.76 14.55 0.61
N HIS A 97 -20.23 14.57 -0.62
CA HIS A 97 -21.05 14.74 -1.83
C HIS A 97 -21.85 13.47 -2.15
N PHE A 98 -23.17 13.63 -2.17
CA PHE A 98 -24.10 12.60 -2.62
C PHE A 98 -23.88 12.26 -4.09
N ARG A 99 -23.85 10.96 -4.39
CA ARG A 99 -23.59 10.40 -5.73
C ARG A 99 -24.67 9.38 -6.07
N PRO A 100 -25.72 9.79 -6.81
CA PRO A 100 -26.84 8.91 -7.13
C PRO A 100 -26.43 7.66 -7.93
N ALA A 101 -25.45 7.81 -8.82
CA ALA A 101 -24.92 6.74 -9.66
C ALA A 101 -23.75 5.97 -9.01
N GLY A 102 -23.34 6.34 -7.80
CA GLY A 102 -22.09 5.87 -7.19
C GLY A 102 -20.84 6.44 -7.88
N GLY A 103 -19.67 5.85 -7.61
CA GLY A 103 -18.40 6.20 -8.25
C GLY A 103 -17.58 7.30 -7.56
N ALA A 104 -16.48 7.68 -8.22
CA ALA A 104 -15.55 8.71 -7.74
C ALA A 104 -16.22 10.09 -7.67
N CYS A 105 -15.70 10.97 -6.81
CA CYS A 105 -16.23 12.33 -6.68
C CYS A 105 -15.56 13.25 -7.70
N ASP A 106 -16.35 13.89 -8.55
CA ASP A 106 -15.83 14.88 -9.51
C ASP A 106 -15.64 16.28 -8.89
N ARG A 107 -16.05 16.47 -7.63
CA ARG A 107 -16.02 17.77 -6.93
C ARG A 107 -14.87 17.91 -5.94
N CYS A 108 -14.30 16.80 -5.47
CA CYS A 108 -13.20 16.81 -4.52
C CYS A 108 -12.43 15.50 -4.54
N SER A 109 -11.21 15.55 -4.03
CA SER A 109 -10.28 14.42 -3.91
C SER A 109 -10.26 13.80 -2.49
N ARG A 110 -11.38 13.91 -1.76
CA ARG A 110 -11.56 13.28 -0.44
C ARG A 110 -11.97 11.81 -0.58
N CYS A 111 -11.56 10.98 0.37
CA CYS A 111 -11.86 9.55 0.36
C CYS A 111 -13.35 9.26 0.58
N ASP A 112 -13.81 8.10 0.13
CA ASP A 112 -15.17 7.65 0.38
C ASP A 112 -15.30 7.05 1.78
N LEU A 113 -16.35 7.47 2.50
CA LEU A 113 -16.63 6.96 3.84
C LEU A 113 -17.08 5.49 3.80
N PHE A 114 -17.91 5.16 2.82
CA PHE A 114 -18.42 3.82 2.55
C PHE A 114 -17.99 3.41 1.15
N GLY A 115 -17.31 2.28 1.04
CA GLY A 115 -16.72 1.81 -0.20
C GLY A 115 -15.56 0.88 0.10
N ASN A 116 -15.20 0.06 -0.88
CA ASN A 116 -14.10 -0.88 -0.76
C ASN A 116 -12.83 -0.28 -1.37
N CYS A 117 -11.69 -0.66 -0.83
CA CYS A 117 -10.44 -0.48 -1.55
C CYS A 117 -10.42 -1.47 -2.72
N ASP A 118 -9.90 -1.04 -3.87
CA ASP A 118 -9.56 -1.97 -4.94
C ASP A 118 -8.26 -2.70 -4.55
N ASP A 119 -8.42 -3.68 -3.66
CA ASP A 119 -7.33 -4.48 -3.10
C ASP A 119 -6.59 -5.25 -4.20
N GLU A 120 -7.30 -5.70 -5.25
CA GLU A 120 -6.67 -6.33 -6.41
C GLU A 120 -5.75 -5.37 -7.17
N ALA A 121 -6.21 -4.14 -7.45
CA ALA A 121 -5.37 -3.13 -8.08
C ALA A 121 -4.23 -2.67 -7.17
N LEU A 122 -4.40 -2.70 -5.85
CA LEU A 122 -3.32 -2.47 -4.89
C LEU A 122 -2.27 -3.57 -4.97
N ILE A 123 -2.66 -4.83 -4.82
CA ILE A 123 -1.79 -6.01 -4.92
C ILE A 123 -0.98 -5.98 -6.22
N ARG A 124 -1.64 -5.72 -7.36
CA ARG A 124 -1.01 -5.66 -8.68
C ARG A 124 0.01 -4.52 -8.78
N ARG A 125 -0.32 -3.33 -8.28
CA ARG A 125 0.61 -2.19 -8.27
C ARG A 125 1.81 -2.45 -7.38
N THR A 126 1.59 -2.98 -6.17
CA THR A 126 2.66 -3.37 -5.24
C THR A 126 3.58 -4.41 -5.87
N GLY A 127 3.03 -5.44 -6.52
CA GLY A 127 3.84 -6.45 -7.19
C GLY A 127 4.73 -5.84 -8.28
N ARG A 128 4.18 -4.99 -9.17
CA ARG A 128 4.95 -4.29 -10.21
C ARG A 128 6.06 -3.41 -9.64
N GLN A 129 5.75 -2.64 -8.59
CA GLN A 129 6.72 -1.77 -7.92
C GLN A 129 7.82 -2.57 -7.24
N THR A 130 7.45 -3.66 -6.56
CA THR A 130 8.38 -4.56 -5.87
C THR A 130 9.37 -5.19 -6.85
N VAL A 131 8.88 -5.70 -7.99
CA VAL A 131 9.73 -6.24 -9.07
C VAL A 131 10.69 -5.17 -9.59
N THR A 132 10.17 -3.97 -9.87
CA THR A 132 10.99 -2.86 -10.37
C THR A 132 12.09 -2.49 -9.37
N HIS A 133 11.73 -2.38 -8.09
CA HIS A 133 12.66 -2.08 -7.01
C HIS A 133 13.72 -3.17 -6.83
N PHE A 134 13.35 -4.45 -6.96
CA PHE A 134 14.30 -5.56 -6.90
C PHE A 134 15.39 -5.45 -7.99
N PHE A 135 15.00 -5.21 -9.25
CA PHE A 135 15.98 -5.06 -10.34
C PHE A 135 16.81 -3.76 -10.22
N GLN A 136 16.27 -2.70 -9.61
CA GLN A 136 17.05 -1.50 -9.29
C GLN A 136 18.15 -1.79 -8.26
N LEU A 137 17.89 -2.68 -7.30
CA LEU A 137 18.88 -3.10 -6.29
C LEU A 137 19.85 -4.17 -6.83
N HIS A 138 19.41 -5.00 -7.76
CA HIS A 138 20.18 -6.09 -8.34
C HIS A 138 20.27 -5.99 -9.88
N PRO A 139 20.90 -4.93 -10.41
CA PRO A 139 20.94 -4.70 -11.86
C PRO A 139 21.70 -5.80 -12.62
N HIS A 140 22.64 -6.50 -11.97
CA HIS A 140 23.38 -7.62 -12.56
C HIS A 140 22.52 -8.84 -12.89
N LEU A 141 21.34 -8.98 -12.26
CA LEU A 141 20.41 -10.07 -12.53
C LEU A 141 19.47 -9.78 -13.71
N GLU A 142 19.50 -8.56 -14.24
CA GLU A 142 18.67 -8.17 -15.36
C GLU A 142 19.08 -8.96 -16.61
N GLY A 143 18.13 -9.72 -17.18
CA GLY A 143 18.39 -10.64 -18.30
C GLY A 143 18.94 -12.01 -17.89
N GLN A 144 19.36 -12.22 -16.64
CA GLN A 144 19.77 -13.52 -16.11
C GLN A 144 18.60 -14.30 -15.49
N ILE A 145 17.63 -13.58 -14.93
CA ILE A 145 16.44 -14.15 -14.28
C ILE A 145 15.18 -13.61 -14.99
N PRO A 146 14.17 -14.46 -15.25
CA PRO A 146 12.93 -14.00 -15.87
C PRO A 146 12.20 -12.98 -14.98
N ARG A 147 11.68 -11.90 -15.59
CA ARG A 147 10.76 -11.01 -14.88
C ARG A 147 9.47 -11.79 -14.58
N PRO A 148 8.86 -11.67 -13.38
CA PRO A 148 7.63 -12.37 -13.00
C PRO A 148 6.38 -12.05 -13.85
N SER A 149 6.52 -11.39 -15.00
CA SER A 149 5.47 -11.08 -15.96
C SER A 149 4.74 -12.32 -16.54
N GLN A 150 5.10 -13.55 -16.16
CA GLN A 150 4.60 -14.77 -16.81
C GLN A 150 4.32 -15.98 -15.90
N ILE A 151 4.52 -15.93 -14.57
CA ILE A 151 4.39 -17.14 -13.72
C ILE A 151 3.51 -16.87 -12.49
N GLY A 152 2.45 -17.68 -12.34
CA GLY A 152 1.58 -17.72 -11.15
C GLY A 152 0.24 -16.98 -11.31
N PRO A 153 -0.64 -17.02 -10.29
CA PRO A 153 -2.01 -16.47 -10.35
C PRO A 153 -2.06 -14.94 -10.48
N TYR A 154 -0.90 -14.27 -10.50
CA TYR A 154 -0.77 -12.83 -10.54
C TYR A 154 -0.23 -12.40 -11.90
N LYS A 155 -1.12 -12.29 -12.90
CA LYS A 155 -0.83 -11.54 -14.11
C LYS A 155 -0.71 -10.07 -13.73
N LEU A 156 0.52 -9.62 -13.51
CA LEU A 156 0.83 -8.23 -13.22
C LEU A 156 0.44 -7.33 -14.39
#